data_AF-A0A8I6XNH4-F1
#
_entry.id   AF-A0A8I6XNH4-F1
#
_cell.length_a   1.000
_cell.length_b   1.000
_cell.length_c   1.000
_cell.angle_alpha   90.00
_cell.angle_beta   90.00
_cell.angle_gamma   90.00
#
_symmetry.space_group_name_H-M   'P 1'
#
loop_
_entity.id
_entity.type
_entity.pdbx_description
1 polymer ?
#
loop_
_entity_poly.entity_id
_entity_poly.type
_entity_poly.pdbx_seq_one_letter_code
_entity_poly.pdbx_strand_id
1 'polypeptide(L)'
;MVRISGGEGYILNIAWVNVSNIPLDKIHEKNIAYVGSLVGVTLEIYKATINRPESVRIKLGCRDAENIPPSIEGVLGGHFYDFFFSVDKIRVKNPPKEKVNV
;
A
#
# COMPACT_ATOMS: atom_id res chain seq x y z
N MET A 1 -4.85 -24.39 -21.24
CA MET A 1 -4.26 -24.84 -19.96
C MET A 1 -3.18 -23.85 -19.57
N VAL A 2 -3.43 -22.94 -18.63
CA VAL A 2 -2.41 -22.02 -18.13
C VAL A 2 -1.55 -22.79 -17.14
N ARG A 3 -0.28 -23.02 -17.48
CA ARG A 3 0.69 -23.56 -16.52
C ARG A 3 1.10 -22.42 -15.59
N ILE A 4 0.64 -22.46 -14.34
CA ILE A 4 1.19 -21.63 -13.28
C ILE A 4 2.49 -22.32 -12.84
N SER A 5 3.64 -21.84 -13.31
CA SER A 5 4.94 -22.19 -12.73
C SER A 5 4.99 -21.68 -11.29
N GLY A 6 5.40 -22.53 -10.35
CA GLY A 6 5.43 -22.22 -8.91
C GLY A 6 6.15 -20.92 -8.60
N GLY A 7 5.50 -20.03 -7.83
CA GLY A 7 6.06 -18.75 -7.44
C GLY A 7 6.98 -18.88 -6.23
N GLU A 8 8.17 -18.27 -6.31
CA GLU A 8 8.99 -18.04 -5.13
C GLU A 8 8.27 -17.06 -4.18
N GLY A 9 8.02 -17.47 -2.94
CA GLY A 9 7.47 -16.57 -1.93
C GLY A 9 8.48 -15.47 -1.59
N TYR A 10 8.12 -14.21 -1.85
CA TYR A 10 8.93 -13.06 -1.42
C TYR A 10 8.48 -12.57 -0.05
N ILE A 11 9.42 -12.36 0.87
CA ILE A 11 9.15 -11.74 2.17
C ILE A 11 8.88 -10.24 1.94
N LEU A 12 7.76 -9.75 2.47
CA LEU A 12 7.33 -8.36 2.33
C LEU A 12 8.10 -7.42 3.27
N ASN A 13 8.53 -6.27 2.74
CA ASN A 13 8.87 -5.13 3.59
C ASN A 13 7.59 -4.57 4.20
N ILE A 14 7.67 -4.08 5.44
CA ILE A 14 6.50 -3.58 6.18
C ILE A 14 6.73 -2.12 6.56
N ALA A 15 5.78 -1.26 6.17
CA ALA A 15 5.78 0.16 6.51
C ALA A 15 4.40 0.60 7.01
N TRP A 16 4.39 1.61 7.89
CA TRP A 16 3.23 2.43 8.14
C TRP A 16 3.20 3.57 7.14
N VAL A 17 2.06 3.72 6.47
CA VAL A 17 1.85 4.69 5.40
C VAL A 17 0.58 5.46 5.70
N ASN A 18 0.62 6.78 5.55
CA ASN A 18 -0.55 7.62 5.54
C ASN A 18 -1.04 7.77 4.09
N VAL A 19 -2.34 7.58 3.90
CA VAL A 19 -3.02 7.73 2.62
C VAL A 19 -3.97 8.91 2.72
N SER A 20 -3.91 9.83 1.77
CA SER A 20 -4.81 10.99 1.71
C SER A 20 -5.54 11.08 0.37
N ASN A 21 -6.47 12.04 0.28
CA ASN A 21 -7.34 12.27 -0.87
C ASN A 21 -8.30 11.11 -1.20
N ILE A 22 -8.62 10.27 -0.21
CA ILE A 22 -9.77 9.35 -0.30
C ILE A 22 -11.04 10.19 -0.05
N PRO A 23 -12.04 10.20 -0.95
CA PRO A 23 -13.27 10.96 -0.75
C PRO A 23 -13.97 10.54 0.55
N LEU A 24 -14.46 11.51 1.32
CA LEU A 24 -15.01 11.28 2.66
C LEU A 24 -16.16 10.26 2.68
N ASP A 25 -17.04 10.31 1.69
CA ASP A 25 -18.15 9.36 1.50
C ASP A 25 -17.68 7.95 1.12
N LYS A 26 -16.43 7.83 0.67
CA LYS A 26 -15.79 6.58 0.24
C LYS A 26 -14.77 6.05 1.25
N ILE A 27 -14.60 6.69 2.41
CA ILE A 27 -13.73 6.18 3.50
C ILE A 27 -14.44 5.03 4.21
N HIS A 28 -14.17 3.82 3.74
CA HIS A 28 -14.53 2.58 4.42
C HIS A 28 -13.48 1.49 4.16
N GLU A 29 -13.43 0.48 5.02
CA GLU A 29 -12.32 -0.49 5.08
C GLU A 29 -11.97 -1.10 3.71
N LYS A 30 -12.97 -1.46 2.89
CA LYS A 30 -12.76 -2.05 1.56
C LYS A 30 -12.09 -1.10 0.59
N ASN A 31 -12.50 0.17 0.57
CA ASN A 31 -11.93 1.18 -0.31
C ASN A 31 -10.52 1.57 0.14
N ILE A 32 -10.29 1.69 1.45
CA ILE A 32 -8.95 1.92 1.99
C ILE A 32 -8.01 0.76 1.61
N ALA A 33 -8.49 -0.48 1.76
CA ALA A 33 -7.73 -1.67 1.39
C ALA A 33 -7.39 -1.69 -0.11
N TYR A 34 -8.35 -1.31 -0.96
CA TYR A 34 -8.14 -1.13 -2.40
C TYR A 34 -7.10 -0.06 -2.72
N VAL A 35 -7.19 1.14 -2.11
CA VAL A 35 -6.22 2.21 -2.38
C VAL A 35 -4.81 1.77 -1.97
N GLY A 36 -4.67 1.10 -0.82
CA GLY A 36 -3.39 0.52 -0.41
C GLY A 36 -2.90 -0.60 -1.35
N SER A 37 -3.80 -1.33 -2.02
CA SER A 37 -3.42 -2.40 -2.95
C SER A 37 -2.79 -1.89 -4.25
N LEU A 38 -2.96 -0.61 -4.57
CA LEU A 38 -2.32 0.04 -5.72
C LEU A 38 -0.80 0.11 -5.57
N VAL A 39 -0.28 0.09 -4.33
CA VAL A 39 1.15 0.24 -4.02
C VAL A 39 1.72 -0.92 -3.20
N GLY A 40 0.91 -1.90 -2.83
CA GLY A 40 1.33 -3.04 -2.02
C GLY A 40 0.17 -3.93 -1.57
N VAL A 41 0.28 -4.46 -0.35
CA VAL A 41 -0.76 -5.28 0.30
C VAL A 41 -1.13 -4.61 1.61
N THR A 42 -2.38 -4.22 1.75
CA THR A 42 -2.90 -3.67 3.01
C THR A 42 -3.00 -4.78 4.06
N LEU A 43 -2.14 -4.73 5.07
CA LEU A 43 -2.09 -5.71 6.16
C LEU A 43 -2.99 -5.32 7.34
N GLU A 44 -3.12 -4.02 7.59
CA GLU A 44 -3.88 -3.47 8.70
C GLU A 44 -4.35 -2.04 8.38
N ILE A 45 -5.55 -1.68 8.86
CA ILE A 45 -6.08 -0.32 8.79
C ILE A 45 -6.19 0.21 10.21
N TYR A 46 -5.54 1.34 10.48
CA TYR A 46 -5.57 1.92 11.81
C TYR A 46 -6.89 2.67 12.05
N LYS A 47 -7.84 1.99 12.69
CA LYS A 47 -9.24 2.45 12.82
C LYS A 47 -9.39 3.83 13.44
N ALA A 48 -8.49 4.25 14.33
CA ALA A 48 -8.51 5.57 14.95
C ALA A 48 -8.32 6.74 13.94
N THR A 49 -7.83 6.45 12.74
CA THR A 49 -7.66 7.43 11.65
C THR A 49 -8.81 7.42 10.64
N ILE A 50 -9.72 6.45 10.68
CA ILE A 50 -10.86 6.40 9.75
C ILE A 50 -11.77 7.62 9.91
N ASN A 51 -11.92 8.12 11.15
CA ASN A 51 -12.71 9.31 11.44
C ASN A 51 -11.93 10.63 11.26
N ARG A 52 -10.67 10.58 10.80
CA ARG A 52 -9.85 11.76 10.52
C ARG A 52 -9.95 12.07 9.03
N PRO A 53 -10.54 13.21 8.64
CA PRO A 53 -10.78 13.51 7.23
C PRO A 53 -9.51 13.74 6.41
N GLU A 54 -8.38 14.03 7.06
CA GLU A 54 -7.13 14.42 6.37
C GLU A 54 -6.36 13.23 5.81
N SER A 55 -6.31 12.11 6.54
CA SER A 55 -5.60 10.91 6.09
C SER A 55 -5.97 9.66 6.91
N VAL A 56 -5.87 8.51 6.27
CA VAL A 56 -6.00 7.20 6.90
C VAL A 56 -4.63 6.54 6.97
N ARG A 57 -4.28 5.99 8.13
CA ARG A 57 -3.03 5.26 8.33
C ARG A 57 -3.24 3.77 8.10
N ILE A 58 -2.40 3.18 7.26
CA ILE A 58 -2.40 1.74 6.95
C ILE A 58 -1.03 1.12 7.20
N LYS A 59 -1.03 -0.17 7.53
CA LYS A 59 0.17 -1.00 7.52
C LYS A 59 0.25 -1.68 6.17
N LEU A 60 1.29 -1.37 5.41
CA LEU A 60 1.48 -1.82 4.05
C LEU A 60 2.61 -2.87 4.00
N GLY A 61 2.33 -4.02 3.40
CA GLY A 61 3.33 -4.94 2.89
C GLY A 61 3.71 -4.55 1.47
N CYS A 62 4.99 -4.33 1.19
CA CYS A 62 5.44 -3.83 -0.12
C CYS A 62 6.80 -4.44 -0.50
N ARG A 63 7.19 -4.28 -1.76
CA ARG A 63 8.48 -4.76 -2.26
C ARG A 63 9.64 -3.91 -1.76
N ASP A 64 9.45 -2.59 -1.74
CA ASP A 64 10.45 -1.63 -1.29
C ASP A 64 9.72 -0.52 -0.51
N ALA A 65 9.95 -0.48 0.81
CA ALA A 65 9.33 0.48 1.70
C ALA A 65 9.91 1.90 1.57
N GLU A 66 11.07 2.04 0.93
CA GLU A 66 11.73 3.32 0.69
C GLU A 66 11.30 3.97 -0.62
N ASN A 67 10.75 3.18 -1.54
CA ASN A 67 10.30 3.60 -2.87
C ASN A 67 8.80 3.39 -3.09
N ILE A 68 7.98 3.67 -2.07
CA ILE A 68 6.53 3.78 -2.26
C ILE A 68 6.27 5.06 -3.07
N PRO A 69 5.52 4.99 -4.19
CA PRO A 69 5.28 6.16 -5.01
C PRO A 69 4.48 7.22 -4.22
N PRO A 70 4.83 8.50 -4.33
CA PRO A 70 4.18 9.57 -3.57
C PRO A 70 2.72 9.77 -3.96
N SER A 71 2.34 9.40 -5.19
CA SER A 71 0.96 9.37 -5.66
C SER A 71 0.71 8.24 -6.65
N ILE A 72 -0.56 7.85 -6.77
CA ILE A 72 -1.03 6.94 -7.82
C ILE A 72 -2.44 7.33 -8.25
N GLU A 73 -2.71 7.26 -9.54
CA GLU A 73 -4.07 7.36 -10.05
C GLU A 73 -4.80 6.02 -9.83
N GLY A 74 -6.03 6.07 -9.32
CA GLY A 74 -6.88 4.89 -9.18
C GLY A 74 -8.35 5.22 -9.38
N VAL A 75 -9.17 4.18 -9.61
CA VAL A 75 -10.60 4.34 -9.87
C VAL A 75 -11.41 3.90 -8.65
N LEU A 76 -12.23 4.80 -8.10
CA LEU A 76 -13.06 4.50 -6.95
C LEU A 76 -14.51 4.92 -7.17
N GLY A 77 -15.41 3.95 -7.31
CA GLY A 77 -16.83 4.23 -7.58
C GLY A 77 -17.06 4.98 -8.89
N GLY A 78 -16.30 4.66 -9.95
CA GLY A 78 -16.50 5.19 -11.29
C GLY A 78 -15.78 6.52 -11.61
N HIS A 79 -14.98 7.04 -10.68
CA HIS A 79 -14.20 8.27 -10.87
C HIS A 79 -12.71 8.02 -10.65
N PHE A 80 -11.87 8.77 -11.37
CA PHE A 80 -10.43 8.79 -11.18
C PHE A 80 -10.05 9.72 -10.03
N TYR A 81 -9.09 9.29 -9.22
CA TYR A 81 -8.50 10.06 -8.13
C TYR A 81 -7.00 9.86 -8.09
N ASP A 82 -6.28 10.93 -7.79
CA ASP A 82 -4.88 10.85 -7.36
C ASP A 82 -4.84 10.60 -5.84
N PHE A 83 -4.45 9.41 -5.43
CA PHE A 83 -4.21 9.10 -4.02
C PHE A 83 -2.77 9.42 -3.67
N PHE A 84 -2.54 10.00 -2.49
CA PHE A 84 -1.18 10.34 -2.04
C PHE A 84 -0.75 9.45 -0.89
N PHE A 85 0.52 9.05 -0.90
CA PHE A 85 1.13 8.18 0.09
C PHE A 85 2.31 8.89 0.75
N SER A 86 2.38 8.81 2.07
CA SER A 86 3.53 9.27 2.84
C SER A 86 3.95 8.20 3.84
N VAL A 87 5.22 7.81 3.80
CA VAL A 87 5.78 6.81 4.72
C VAL A 87 6.00 7.45 6.08
N ASP A 88 5.29 6.95 7.09
CA ASP A 88 5.47 7.39 8.48
C ASP A 88 6.64 6.64 9.15
N LYS A 89 6.63 5.31 9.06
CA LYS A 89 7.65 4.47 9.71
C LYS A 89 7.86 3.15 8.97
N ILE A 90 9.09 2.86 8.61
CA ILE A 90 9.50 1.55 8.09
C ILE A 90 9.83 0.64 9.28
N ARG A 91 9.23 -0.55 9.32
CA ARG A 91 9.34 -1.48 10.45
C ARG A 91 10.15 -2.74 10.11
N VAL A 92 10.15 -3.16 8.86
CA VAL A 92 10.99 -4.27 8.37
C VAL A 92 11.60 -3.86 7.04
N LYS A 93 12.93 -3.76 7.00
CA LYS A 93 13.74 -3.78 5.78
C LYS A 93 14.34 -5.17 5.67
N ASN A 94 14.00 -5.95 4.66
CA ASN A 94 14.87 -7.03 4.26
C ASN A 94 16.16 -6.43 3.71
N PRO A 95 17.35 -6.98 4.05
CA PRO A 95 18.56 -6.60 3.34
C PRO A 95 18.35 -6.84 1.84
N PRO A 96 18.89 -5.97 0.96
CA PRO A 96 18.83 -6.21 -0.48
C PRO A 96 19.32 -7.63 -0.76
N LYS A 97 18.60 -8.40 -1.58
CA LYS A 97 19.20 -9.61 -2.16
C LYS A 97 20.47 -9.13 -2.85
N GLU A 98 21.64 -9.63 -2.42
CA GLU A 98 22.87 -9.43 -3.17
C GLU A 98 22.57 -9.72 -4.63
N LYS A 99 22.97 -8.81 -5.52
CA LYS A 99 22.93 -9.08 -6.95
C LYS A 99 23.81 -10.32 -7.13
N VAL A 100 23.20 -11.47 -7.39
CA VAL A 100 23.94 -12.63 -7.89
C VAL A 100 24.42 -12.20 -9.26
N ASN A 101 25.67 -11.75 -9.32
CA ASN A 101 26.37 -11.57 -10.59
C ASN A 101 26.54 -12.99 -11.16
N VAL A 102 25.78 -13.28 -12.21
CA VAL A 102 26.00 -14.43 -13.10
C VAL A 102 27.00 -14.02 -14.16
#